data_AF-A0AAW9BBS2-F1
#
_entry.id   AF-A0AAW9BBS2-F1
#
_cell.length_a   1.000
_cell.length_b   1.000
_cell.length_c   1.000
_cell.angle_alpha   90.00
_cell.angle_beta   90.00
_cell.angle_gamma   90.00
#
_symmetry.space_group_name_H-M   'P 1'
#
loop_
_entity.id
_entity.type
_entity.pdbx_description
1 polymer ?
#
loop_
_entity_poly.entity_id
_entity_poly.type
_entity_poly.pdbx_seq_one_letter_code
_entity_poly.pdbx_strand_id
1 'polypeptide(L)'
;NRLDAIGEIKDQGLFTDLQPTLKQIGDIERILARLALRSARPRDMARLRHAMQQLPELESLTASLTHPYLVKLAQYAAPIDEVCELLERAIKENPPVVIRDGGVIAEGYNEELDEWRKLADGATEYLEKLEADERERHGIDTLKVGYNAVHGFFIQVSRGQSHLVPPH
;
A
#
# COMPACT_ATOMS: atom_id res chain seq x y z
N ASN A 1 5.57 -41.51 -7.61
CA ASN A 1 6.00 -40.16 -7.15
C ASN A 1 4.97 -39.06 -7.41
N ARG A 2 4.68 -38.62 -8.65
CA ARG A 2 3.64 -37.57 -8.87
C ARG A 2 2.21 -38.10 -8.74
N LEU A 3 1.94 -39.30 -9.27
CA LEU A 3 0.63 -39.93 -9.18
C LEU A 3 0.22 -40.21 -7.72
N ASP A 4 1.16 -40.68 -6.91
CA ASP A 4 0.92 -40.95 -5.48
C ASP A 4 0.62 -39.66 -4.70
N ALA A 5 1.33 -38.56 -5.00
CA ALA A 5 1.04 -37.24 -4.43
C ALA A 5 -0.35 -36.71 -4.82
N ILE A 6 -0.77 -36.92 -6.08
CA ILE A 6 -2.13 -36.60 -6.53
C ILE A 6 -3.16 -37.45 -5.78
N GLY A 7 -2.85 -38.74 -5.59
CA GLY A 7 -3.66 -39.68 -4.82
C GLY A 7 -3.91 -39.18 -3.40
N GLU A 8 -2.86 -38.83 -2.66
CA GLU A 8 -2.99 -38.34 -1.27
C GLU A 8 -3.86 -37.08 -1.16
N ILE A 9 -3.64 -36.07 -2.03
CA ILE A 9 -4.45 -34.84 -2.03
C ILE A 9 -5.93 -35.15 -2.31
N LYS A 10 -6.20 -36.07 -3.25
CA LYS A 10 -7.55 -36.48 -3.62
C LYS A 10 -8.23 -37.26 -2.50
N ASP A 11 -7.53 -38.23 -1.90
CA ASP A 11 -8.06 -39.12 -0.88
C ASP A 11 -8.35 -38.38 0.43
N GLN A 12 -7.55 -37.36 0.75
CA GLN A 12 -7.80 -36.45 1.89
C GLN A 12 -8.82 -35.34 1.58
N GLY A 13 -9.26 -35.19 0.32
CA GLY A 13 -10.19 -34.13 -0.09
C GLY A 13 -9.63 -32.71 -0.06
N LEU A 14 -8.32 -32.54 0.17
CA LEU A 14 -7.68 -31.24 0.43
C LEU A 14 -7.74 -30.25 -0.74
N PHE A 15 -8.06 -30.70 -1.95
CA PHE A 15 -8.11 -29.82 -3.12
C PHE A 15 -9.14 -28.69 -2.98
N THR A 16 -10.23 -28.88 -2.23
CA THR A 16 -11.27 -27.87 -2.03
C THR A 16 -10.76 -26.68 -1.23
N ASP A 17 -9.82 -26.93 -0.32
CA ASP A 17 -9.31 -25.92 0.61
C ASP A 17 -7.98 -25.35 0.11
N LEU A 18 -7.12 -26.20 -0.46
CA LEU A 18 -5.85 -25.77 -1.06
C LEU A 18 -6.05 -24.83 -2.25
N GLN A 19 -7.03 -25.09 -3.12
CA GLN A 19 -7.19 -24.30 -4.34
C GLN A 19 -7.53 -22.82 -4.06
N PRO A 20 -8.48 -22.48 -3.17
CA PRO A 20 -8.73 -21.10 -2.76
C PRO A 20 -7.50 -20.42 -2.15
N THR A 21 -6.81 -21.06 -1.21
CA THR A 21 -5.62 -20.48 -0.54
C THR A 21 -4.48 -20.24 -1.53
N LEU A 22 -4.17 -21.21 -2.40
CA LEU A 22 -3.17 -21.06 -3.46
C LEU A 22 -3.53 -19.97 -4.48
N LYS A 23 -4.83 -19.74 -4.73
CA LYS A 23 -5.28 -18.66 -5.63
C LYS A 23 -4.97 -17.27 -5.07
N GLN A 24 -5.00 -17.11 -3.74
CA GLN A 24 -4.68 -15.83 -3.08
C GLN A 24 -3.19 -15.48 -3.18
N ILE A 25 -2.31 -16.48 -3.18
CA ILE A 25 -0.86 -16.33 -3.35
C ILE A 25 -0.52 -15.66 -4.68
N GLY A 26 -1.22 -16.02 -5.76
CA GLY A 26 -1.06 -15.38 -7.07
C GLY A 26 0.32 -15.58 -7.69
N ASP A 27 0.77 -14.59 -8.47
CA ASP A 27 2.00 -14.68 -9.28
C ASP A 27 3.21 -14.05 -8.56
N ILE A 28 3.71 -14.77 -7.54
CA ILE A 28 4.89 -14.36 -6.77
C ILE A 28 6.17 -14.42 -7.61
N GLU A 29 6.29 -15.41 -8.49
CA GLU A 29 7.51 -15.61 -9.28
C GLU A 29 7.87 -14.36 -10.09
N ARG A 30 6.88 -13.74 -10.74
CA ARG A 30 7.10 -12.49 -11.47
C ARG A 30 7.34 -11.29 -10.56
N ILE A 31 6.78 -11.27 -9.35
CA ILE A 31 7.07 -10.23 -8.36
C ILE A 31 8.54 -10.32 -7.92
N LEU A 32 9.02 -11.53 -7.59
CA LEU A 32 10.41 -11.77 -7.21
C LEU A 32 11.39 -11.45 -8.33
N ALA A 33 11.04 -11.76 -9.59
CA ALA A 33 11.86 -11.35 -10.74
C ALA A 33 11.99 -9.82 -10.84
N ARG A 34 10.89 -9.07 -10.64
CA ARG A 34 10.93 -7.60 -10.61
C ARG A 34 11.71 -7.07 -9.41
N LEU A 35 11.60 -7.73 -8.25
CA LEU A 35 12.35 -7.37 -7.04
C LEU A 35 13.85 -7.54 -7.24
N ALA A 36 14.28 -8.67 -7.83
CA ALA A 36 15.67 -8.92 -8.17
C ALA A 36 16.24 -7.87 -9.14
N LEU A 37 15.42 -7.38 -10.08
CA LEU A 37 15.75 -6.30 -11.00
C LEU A 37 15.58 -4.90 -10.42
N ARG A 38 15.22 -4.76 -9.12
CA ARG A 38 14.91 -3.49 -8.44
C ARG A 38 13.88 -2.63 -9.18
N SER A 39 12.94 -3.28 -9.85
CA SER A 39 11.86 -2.66 -10.65
C SER A 39 10.45 -2.99 -10.12
N ALA A 40 10.38 -3.66 -8.97
CA ALA A 40 9.11 -3.97 -8.31
C ALA A 40 8.39 -2.68 -7.91
N ARG A 41 7.07 -2.67 -8.12
CA ARG A 41 6.20 -1.54 -7.81
C ARG A 41 5.64 -1.65 -6.39
N PRO A 42 5.13 -0.57 -5.79
CA PRO A 42 4.52 -0.64 -4.46
C PRO A 42 3.40 -1.69 -4.34
N ARG A 43 2.55 -1.80 -5.38
CA ARG A 43 1.51 -2.85 -5.44
C ARG A 43 2.06 -4.27 -5.52
N ASP A 44 3.28 -4.47 -6.02
CA ASP A 44 3.92 -5.78 -5.98
C ASP A 44 4.28 -6.15 -4.53
N MET A 45 4.71 -5.19 -3.71
CA MET A 45 5.00 -5.42 -2.29
C MET A 45 3.72 -5.73 -1.50
N ALA A 46 2.61 -5.04 -1.79
CA ALA A 46 1.32 -5.36 -1.18
C ALA A 46 0.81 -6.76 -1.56
N ARG A 47 1.02 -7.20 -2.81
CA ARG A 47 0.70 -8.56 -3.25
C ARG A 47 1.61 -9.61 -2.60
N LEU A 48 2.89 -9.31 -2.47
CA LEU A 48 3.84 -10.17 -1.77
C LEU A 48 3.46 -10.34 -0.30
N ARG A 49 3.06 -9.25 0.37
CA ARG A 49 2.49 -9.28 1.73
C ARG A 49 1.27 -10.21 1.80
N HIS A 50 0.29 -10.00 0.92
CA HIS A 50 -0.94 -10.79 0.88
C HIS A 50 -0.64 -12.29 0.69
N ALA A 51 0.28 -12.60 -0.20
CA ALA A 51 0.78 -13.96 -0.42
C ALA A 51 1.39 -14.58 0.84
N MET A 52 2.25 -13.83 1.54
CA MET A 52 2.90 -14.30 2.77
C MET A 52 1.89 -14.57 3.89
N GLN A 53 0.84 -13.77 3.98
CA GLN A 53 -0.26 -13.96 4.93
C GLN A 53 -1.04 -15.27 4.71
N GLN A 54 -0.93 -15.91 3.54
CA GLN A 54 -1.58 -17.21 3.27
C GLN A 54 -0.72 -18.40 3.69
N LEU A 55 0.57 -18.20 3.96
CA LEU A 55 1.50 -19.30 4.26
C LEU A 55 1.13 -20.05 5.57
N PRO A 56 0.69 -19.38 6.66
CA PRO A 56 0.25 -20.09 7.86
C PRO A 56 -0.97 -20.99 7.63
N GLU A 57 -1.95 -20.54 6.84
CA GLU A 57 -3.09 -21.37 6.47
C GLU A 57 -2.65 -22.54 5.59
N LEU A 58 -1.76 -22.29 4.63
CA LEU A 58 -1.21 -23.34 3.77
C LEU A 58 -0.41 -24.38 4.57
N GLU A 59 0.35 -23.97 5.57
CA GLU A 59 1.04 -24.86 6.51
C GLU A 59 0.04 -25.75 7.25
N SER A 60 -1.04 -25.17 7.79
CA SER A 60 -2.11 -25.92 8.47
C SER A 60 -2.78 -26.93 7.54
N LEU A 61 -3.11 -26.55 6.30
CA LEU A 61 -3.75 -27.42 5.31
C LEU A 61 -2.84 -28.56 4.83
N THR A 62 -1.53 -28.38 4.92
CA THR A 62 -0.54 -29.36 4.45
C THR A 62 0.05 -30.21 5.59
N ALA A 63 -0.34 -29.95 6.84
CA ALA A 63 0.18 -30.64 8.02
C ALA A 63 -0.15 -32.15 8.07
N SER A 64 -1.27 -32.58 7.45
CA SER A 64 -1.67 -33.99 7.37
C SER A 64 -1.04 -34.75 6.20
N LEU A 65 -0.25 -34.09 5.36
CA LEU A 65 0.40 -34.72 4.22
C LEU A 65 1.60 -35.54 4.69
N THR A 66 1.71 -36.77 4.19
CA THR A 66 2.74 -37.73 4.56
C THR A 66 3.63 -38.12 3.39
N HIS A 67 3.17 -37.92 2.14
CA HIS A 67 3.96 -38.25 0.97
C HIS A 67 5.22 -37.35 0.91
N PRO A 68 6.44 -37.93 0.81
CA PRO A 68 7.69 -37.18 0.95
C PRO A 68 7.84 -35.99 0.02
N TYR A 69 7.31 -36.08 -1.21
CA TYR A 69 7.31 -34.96 -2.16
C TYR A 69 6.45 -33.78 -1.70
N LEU A 70 5.28 -34.05 -1.11
CA LEU A 70 4.36 -33.00 -0.64
C LEU A 70 4.88 -32.36 0.64
N VAL A 71 5.39 -33.17 1.58
CA VAL A 71 6.07 -32.67 2.79
C VAL A 71 7.20 -31.71 2.43
N LYS A 72 8.00 -32.05 1.42
CA LYS A 72 9.08 -31.18 0.94
C LYS A 72 8.57 -29.86 0.35
N LEU A 73 7.46 -29.88 -0.39
CA LEU A 73 6.84 -28.66 -0.90
C LEU A 73 6.28 -27.78 0.23
N ALA A 74 5.63 -28.39 1.23
CA ALA A 74 5.13 -27.69 2.41
C ALA A 74 6.28 -27.01 3.17
N GLN A 75 7.42 -27.68 3.33
CA GLN A 75 8.62 -27.09 3.94
C GLN A 75 9.16 -25.88 3.16
N TYR A 76 9.10 -25.91 1.83
CA TYR A 76 9.50 -24.74 1.02
C TYR A 76 8.50 -23.59 1.07
N ALA A 77 7.25 -23.88 1.43
CA ALA A 77 6.19 -22.90 1.61
C ALA A 77 5.95 -22.55 3.09
N ALA A 78 6.91 -22.86 3.97
CA ALA A 78 6.81 -22.52 5.38
C ALA A 78 6.65 -20.99 5.58
N PRO A 79 5.91 -20.55 6.62
CA PRO A 79 5.76 -19.14 6.93
C PRO A 79 7.10 -18.40 7.09
N ILE A 80 7.12 -17.15 6.63
CA ILE A 80 8.29 -16.26 6.72
C ILE A 80 7.85 -14.98 7.45
N ASP A 81 7.63 -15.13 8.76
CA ASP A 81 6.98 -14.10 9.59
C ASP A 81 7.73 -12.78 9.56
N GLU A 82 9.08 -12.80 9.65
CA GLU A 82 9.91 -11.59 9.63
C GLU A 82 9.64 -10.71 8.39
N VAL A 83 9.51 -11.33 7.21
CA VAL A 83 9.27 -10.58 5.97
C VAL A 83 7.81 -10.15 5.87
N CYS A 84 6.88 -10.99 6.33
CA CYS A 84 5.46 -10.64 6.39
C CYS A 84 5.24 -9.40 7.28
N GLU A 85 5.76 -9.42 8.50
CA GLU A 85 5.68 -8.34 9.47
C GLU A 85 6.39 -7.07 8.98
N LEU A 86 7.53 -7.21 8.29
CA LEU A 86 8.20 -6.07 7.66
C LEU A 86 7.29 -5.39 6.64
N LEU A 87 6.66 -6.16 5.74
CA LEU A 87 5.79 -5.61 4.70
C LEU A 87 4.50 -5.03 5.27
N GLU A 88 3.95 -5.63 6.33
CA GLU A 88 2.78 -5.11 7.05
C GLU A 88 3.07 -3.76 7.71
N ARG A 89 4.21 -3.63 8.38
CA ARG A 89 4.60 -2.37 9.03
C ARG A 89 5.07 -1.31 8.04
N ALA A 90 5.72 -1.69 6.94
CA ALA A 90 6.36 -0.75 6.04
C ALA A 90 5.45 -0.21 4.94
N ILE A 91 4.53 -1.02 4.39
CA ILE A 91 3.78 -0.69 3.18
C ILE A 91 2.33 -0.43 3.52
N LYS A 92 1.77 0.70 3.06
CA LYS A 92 0.32 0.99 3.21
C LYS A 92 -0.53 -0.15 2.67
N GLU A 93 -1.76 -0.29 3.17
CA GLU A 93 -2.66 -1.36 2.73
C GLU A 93 -2.89 -1.34 1.22
N ASN A 94 -3.19 -0.15 0.69
CA ASN A 94 -3.50 0.11 -0.71
C ASN A 94 -2.51 1.12 -1.31
N PRO A 95 -1.26 0.72 -1.61
CA PRO A 95 -0.26 1.65 -2.09
C PRO A 95 -0.51 2.07 -3.55
N PRO A 96 -0.04 3.26 -3.96
CA PRO A 96 -0.18 3.75 -5.32
C PRO A 96 0.59 2.89 -6.33
N VAL A 97 0.30 3.07 -7.62
CA VAL A 97 0.93 2.29 -8.69
C VAL A 97 2.43 2.62 -8.84
N VAL A 98 2.79 3.87 -8.57
CA VAL A 98 4.13 4.41 -8.80
C VAL A 98 4.63 5.02 -7.49
N ILE A 99 5.91 4.78 -7.18
CA ILE A 99 6.54 5.29 -5.94
C ILE A 99 6.75 6.81 -5.95
N ARG A 100 6.87 7.42 -7.14
CA ARG A 100 7.15 8.85 -7.33
C ARG A 100 6.10 9.75 -6.69
N ASP A 101 4.86 9.30 -6.63
CA ASP A 101 3.75 10.11 -6.13
C ASP A 101 3.62 10.03 -4.59
N GLY A 102 4.56 9.38 -3.91
CA GLY A 102 4.53 9.20 -2.45
C GLY A 102 3.47 8.20 -2.00
N GLY A 103 3.04 8.28 -0.73
CA GLY A 103 1.92 7.48 -0.22
C GLY A 103 2.14 5.96 -0.16
N VAL A 104 3.39 5.49 -0.25
CA VAL A 104 3.73 4.05 -0.22
C VAL A 104 4.01 3.56 1.19
N ILE A 105 4.89 4.26 1.90
CA ILE A 105 5.33 3.87 3.23
C ILE A 105 4.22 4.16 4.25
N ALA A 106 3.94 3.22 5.15
CA ALA A 106 2.94 3.39 6.20
C ALA A 106 3.35 4.49 7.20
N GLU A 107 2.36 5.00 7.92
CA GLU A 107 2.60 5.88 9.08
C GLU A 107 3.08 5.03 10.26
N GLY A 108 3.97 5.58 11.08
CA GLY A 108 4.61 4.89 12.19
C GLY A 108 5.78 3.98 11.81
N TYR A 109 6.06 3.79 10.52
CA TYR A 109 7.21 2.98 10.08
C TYR A 109 8.55 3.73 10.25
N ASN A 110 8.55 5.04 10.02
CA ASN A 110 9.75 5.85 10.08
C ASN A 110 9.40 7.23 10.66
N GLU A 111 9.92 7.50 11.86
CA GLU A 111 9.62 8.71 12.63
C GLU A 111 10.00 9.98 11.86
N GLU A 112 11.17 10.01 11.23
CA GLU A 112 11.64 11.15 10.45
C GLU A 112 10.70 11.46 9.27
N LEU A 113 10.29 10.44 8.51
CA LEU A 113 9.33 10.60 7.41
C LEU A 113 7.97 11.12 7.91
N ASP A 114 7.54 10.67 9.09
CA ASP A 114 6.29 11.14 9.69
C ASP A 114 6.39 12.58 10.19
N GLU A 115 7.55 13.01 10.70
CA GLU A 115 7.81 14.43 11.00
C GLU A 115 7.73 15.29 9.73
N TRP A 116 8.36 14.85 8.63
CA TRP A 116 8.29 15.55 7.35
C TRP A 116 6.86 15.65 6.81
N ARG A 117 6.05 14.60 6.97
CA ARG A 117 4.62 14.61 6.61
C ARG A 117 3.85 15.62 7.44
N LYS A 118 4.01 15.62 8.76
CA LYS A 118 3.35 16.57 9.66
C LYS A 118 3.68 18.02 9.31
N LEU A 119 4.93 18.30 8.94
CA LEU A 119 5.33 19.65 8.48
C LEU A 119 4.63 20.05 7.18
N ALA A 120 4.50 19.12 6.23
CA ALA A 120 3.78 19.37 4.98
C ALA A 120 2.27 19.55 5.20
N ASP A 121 1.66 18.74 6.07
CA ASP A 121 0.24 18.83 6.40
C ASP A 121 -0.07 20.12 7.15
N GLY A 122 0.79 20.54 8.08
CA GLY A 122 0.65 21.81 8.80
C GLY A 122 0.68 23.04 7.87
N ALA A 123 1.42 22.99 6.76
CA ALA A 123 1.37 24.03 5.73
C ALA A 123 -0.01 24.10 5.06
N THR A 124 -0.67 22.95 4.85
CA THR A 124 -2.02 22.88 4.28
C THR A 124 -3.05 23.46 5.26
N GLU A 125 -3.00 23.08 6.53
CA GLU A 125 -3.88 23.63 7.57
C GLU A 125 -3.72 25.15 7.72
N TYR A 126 -2.50 25.66 7.61
CA TYR A 126 -2.23 27.10 7.64
C TYR A 126 -2.90 27.83 6.47
N LEU A 127 -2.86 27.25 5.25
CA LEU A 127 -3.48 27.85 4.07
C LEU A 127 -5.01 27.85 4.17
N GLU A 128 -5.61 26.80 4.73
CA GLU A 128 -7.05 26.75 4.99
C GLU A 128 -7.50 27.81 6.00
N LYS A 129 -6.72 28.01 7.07
CA LYS A 129 -6.97 29.09 8.04
C LYS A 129 -6.83 30.46 7.41
N LEU A 130 -5.77 30.68 6.63
CA LEU A 130 -5.56 31.93 5.90
C LEU A 130 -6.73 32.24 4.94
N GLU A 131 -7.22 31.23 4.21
CA GLU A 131 -8.39 31.39 3.34
C GLU A 131 -9.63 31.82 4.12
N ALA A 132 -9.91 31.16 5.24
CA ALA A 132 -11.07 31.47 6.08
C ALA A 132 -10.99 32.87 6.69
N ASP A 133 -9.84 33.22 7.27
CA ASP A 133 -9.59 34.49 7.93
C ASP A 133 -9.71 35.66 6.93
N GLU A 134 -9.08 35.54 5.76
CA GLU A 134 -9.12 36.59 4.72
C GLU A 134 -10.52 36.73 4.09
N ARG A 135 -11.23 35.62 3.91
CA ARG A 135 -12.63 35.63 3.44
C ARG A 135 -13.55 36.37 4.41
N GLU A 136 -13.42 36.11 5.71
CA GLU A 136 -14.22 36.78 6.75
C GLU A 136 -13.83 38.26 6.89
N ARG A 137 -12.52 38.54 6.93
CA ARG A 137 -11.98 39.89 7.11
C ARG A 137 -12.37 40.85 6.00
N HIS A 138 -12.41 40.38 4.76
CA HIS A 138 -12.70 41.21 3.59
C HIS A 138 -14.11 41.02 3.02
N GLY A 139 -14.88 40.06 3.54
CA GLY A 139 -16.24 39.77 3.05
C GLY A 139 -16.29 39.25 1.62
N ILE A 140 -15.21 38.62 1.15
CA ILE A 140 -15.07 38.12 -0.23
C ILE A 140 -15.30 36.60 -0.23
N ASP A 141 -16.56 36.19 -0.32
CA ASP A 141 -16.96 34.78 -0.30
C ASP A 141 -16.34 33.89 -1.40
N THR A 142 -15.88 34.48 -2.51
CA THR A 142 -15.18 33.77 -3.60
C THR A 142 -13.66 33.67 -3.42
N LEU A 143 -13.09 34.18 -2.33
CA LEU A 143 -11.66 34.11 -2.05
C LEU A 143 -11.23 32.66 -1.83
N LYS A 144 -10.20 32.23 -2.55
CA LYS A 144 -9.55 30.92 -2.40
C LYS A 144 -8.03 31.04 -2.38
N VAL A 145 -7.37 30.28 -1.53
CA VAL A 145 -5.92 30.15 -1.52
C VAL A 145 -5.55 28.90 -2.32
N GLY A 146 -4.71 29.06 -3.34
CA GLY A 146 -4.30 27.98 -4.23
C GLY A 146 -2.80 27.89 -4.42
N TYR A 147 -2.34 26.78 -5.01
CA TYR A 147 -0.95 26.57 -5.39
C TYR A 147 -0.85 26.14 -6.85
N ASN A 148 0.10 26.71 -7.58
CA ASN A 148 0.47 26.28 -8.92
C ASN A 148 1.99 26.08 -8.99
N ALA A 149 2.43 24.96 -9.57
CA ALA A 149 3.85 24.65 -9.75
C ALA A 149 4.66 25.73 -10.50
N VAL A 150 4.02 26.56 -11.34
CA VAL A 150 4.68 27.65 -12.09
C VAL A 150 4.73 28.95 -11.30
N HIS A 151 3.70 29.28 -10.52
CA HIS A 151 3.53 30.62 -9.91
C HIS A 151 3.59 30.61 -8.37
N GLY A 152 3.70 29.44 -7.74
CA GLY A 152 3.66 29.29 -6.29
C GLY A 152 2.25 29.45 -5.73
N PHE A 153 2.17 29.88 -4.47
CA PHE A 153 0.91 30.16 -3.78
C PHE A 153 0.27 31.45 -4.30
N PHE A 154 -1.05 31.47 -4.43
CA PHE A 154 -1.82 32.62 -4.90
C PHE A 154 -3.17 32.73 -4.19
N ILE A 155 -3.71 33.94 -4.13
CA ILE A 155 -5.09 34.21 -3.73
C ILE A 155 -5.92 34.45 -4.99
N GLN A 156 -6.96 33.67 -5.17
CA GLN A 156 -7.90 33.79 -6.28
C GLN A 156 -9.21 34.41 -5.79
N VAL A 157 -9.71 35.40 -6.53
CA VAL A 157 -11.01 36.02 -6.30
C VAL A 157 -11.79 36.05 -7.61
N SER A 158 -13.12 35.92 -7.56
CA SER A 158 -13.94 36.03 -8.76
C SER A 158 -13.86 37.43 -9.37
N ARG A 159 -13.99 37.54 -10.70
CA ARG A 159 -13.98 38.84 -11.39
C ARG A 159 -15.07 39.79 -10.88
N GLY A 160 -16.21 39.26 -10.44
CA GLY A 160 -17.32 40.05 -9.89
C GLY A 160 -16.96 40.76 -8.58
N GLN A 161 -16.06 40.19 -7.79
CA GLN A 161 -15.65 40.71 -6.48
C GLN A 161 -14.21 41.22 -6.43
N SER A 162 -13.48 41.20 -7.55
CA SER A 162 -12.09 41.65 -7.59
C SER A 162 -11.91 43.12 -7.19
N HIS A 163 -12.96 43.93 -7.28
CA HIS A 163 -12.97 45.33 -6.84
C HIS A 163 -12.98 45.48 -5.30
N LEU A 164 -13.28 44.41 -4.56
CA LEU A 164 -13.23 44.35 -3.10
C LEU A 164 -11.83 43.96 -2.57
N VAL A 165 -10.91 43.57 -3.46
CA VAL A 165 -9.56 43.13 -3.10
C VAL A 165 -8.76 44.30 -2.54
N PRO A 166 -8.08 44.14 -1.39
CA PRO A 166 -7.28 45.20 -0.80
C PRO A 166 -6.09 45.61 -1.69
N PRO A 167 -5.64 46.87 -1.63
CA PRO A 167 -4.54 47.37 -2.47
C PRO A 167 -3.13 47.00 -1.96
N HIS A 168 -3.00 46.15 -0.95
CA HIS A 168 -1.75 45.83 -0.25
C HIS A 168 -1.38 44.36 -0.39
#